data_AF-A0A7C4E650-F1
#
_entry.id   AF-A0A7C4E650-F1
#
_cell.length_a   1.000
_cell.length_b   1.000
_cell.length_c   1.000
_cell.angle_alpha   90.00
_cell.angle_beta   90.00
_cell.angle_gamma   90.00
#
_symmetry.space_group_name_H-M   'P 1'
#
loop_
_entity.id
_entity.type
_entity.pdbx_description
1 polymer ?
#
loop_
_entity_poly.entity_id
_entity_poly.type
_entity_poly.pdbx_seq_one_letter_code
_entity_poly.pdbx_strand_id
1 'polypeptide(L)' 'MGDMSDIQERQAKLQGMGTSLLRKEDARFIRGQGSYVDDIKLPGMLFGAIVRSPYAHARIRK' A
#
# COMPACT_ATOMS: atom_id res chain seq x y z
N MET A 1 -36.77 12.21 -23.58
CA MET A 1 -36.50 11.86 -22.18
C MET A 1 -35.66 10.60 -22.24
N GLY A 2 -34.37 10.67 -21.91
CA GLY A 2 -33.46 9.52 -22.07
C GLY A 2 -33.91 8.34 -21.22
N ASP A 3 -33.75 7.14 -21.76
CA ASP A 3 -34.14 5.89 -21.09
C ASP A 3 -33.42 5.78 -19.73
N MET A 4 -34.20 5.74 -18.66
CA MET A 4 -33.69 5.68 -17.29
C MET A 4 -33.07 4.33 -16.96
N SER A 5 -33.43 3.27 -17.69
CA SER A 5 -32.91 1.91 -17.49
C SER A 5 -31.43 1.82 -17.91
N ASP A 6 -31.11 2.35 -19.10
CA ASP A 6 -29.73 2.46 -19.60
C ASP A 6 -28.82 3.24 -18.64
N ILE A 7 -29.34 4.28 -18.00
CA ILE A 7 -28.57 5.08 -17.05
C ILE A 7 -28.25 4.28 -15.80
N GLN A 8 -29.22 3.51 -15.27
CA GLN A 8 -29.03 2.66 -14.10
C GLN A 8 -28.05 1.51 -14.38
N GLU A 9 -28.14 0.85 -15.53
CA GLU A 9 -27.20 -0.22 -15.90
C GLU A 9 -25.77 0.28 -16.01
N ARG A 10 -25.57 1.45 -16.64
CA ARG A 10 -24.25 2.08 -16.72
C ARG A 10 -23.70 2.42 -15.34
N GLN A 11 -24.55 2.94 -14.44
CA GLN A 11 -24.14 3.24 -13.06
C GLN A 11 -23.74 1.99 -12.28
N ALA A 12 -24.52 0.91 -12.37
CA ALA A 12 -24.18 -0.36 -11.74
C ALA A 12 -22.85 -0.93 -12.27
N LYS A 13 -22.61 -0.81 -13.58
CA LYS A 13 -21.38 -1.28 -14.23
C LYS A 13 -20.14 -0.48 -13.84
N LEU A 14 -20.29 0.81 -13.52
CA LEU A 14 -19.17 1.67 -13.10
C LEU A 14 -18.60 1.28 -11.73
N GLN A 15 -19.41 0.66 -10.86
CA GLN A 15 -19.01 0.29 -9.49
C GLN A 15 -18.42 1.49 -8.72
N GLY A 16 -19.09 2.63 -8.83
CA GLY A 16 -18.69 3.90 -8.23
C GLY A 16 -19.05 4.03 -6.75
N MET A 17 -19.24 5.27 -6.28
CA MET A 17 -19.51 5.55 -4.87
C MET A 17 -20.66 4.72 -4.30
N GLY A 18 -20.47 4.21 -3.08
CA GLY A 18 -21.45 3.37 -2.39
C GLY A 18 -21.41 1.89 -2.77
N THR A 19 -20.65 1.50 -3.80
CA THR A 19 -20.49 0.09 -4.19
C THR A 19 -19.44 -0.61 -3.32
N SER A 20 -19.75 -1.81 -2.84
CA SER A 20 -18.77 -2.69 -2.16
C SER A 20 -17.92 -3.42 -3.20
N LEU A 21 -17.02 -2.69 -3.84
CA LEU A 21 -16.12 -3.23 -4.86
C LEU A 21 -14.94 -3.97 -4.22
N LEU A 22 -14.57 -5.12 -4.79
CA LEU A 22 -13.35 -5.83 -4.43
C LEU A 22 -12.12 -4.94 -4.65
N ARG A 23 -11.19 -5.00 -3.70
CA ARG A 23 -9.97 -4.20 -3.75
C ARG A 23 -9.08 -4.62 -4.90
N LYS A 24 -8.62 -3.64 -5.67
CA LYS A 24 -7.69 -3.88 -6.79
C LYS A 24 -6.33 -4.35 -6.29
N GLU A 25 -5.93 -3.91 -5.11
CA GLU A 25 -4.61 -4.18 -4.55
C GLU A 25 -4.47 -5.64 -4.05
N ASP A 26 -5.57 -6.32 -3.76
CA ASP A 26 -5.55 -7.68 -3.23
C ASP A 26 -4.87 -8.66 -4.17
N ALA A 27 -5.05 -8.47 -5.48
CA ALA A 27 -4.37 -9.27 -6.48
C ALA A 27 -2.84 -9.29 -6.25
N ARG A 28 -2.19 -8.17 -5.93
CA ARG A 28 -0.73 -8.17 -5.68
C ARG A 28 -0.39 -8.60 -4.25
N PHE A 29 -1.19 -8.22 -3.26
CA PHE A 29 -0.87 -8.48 -1.85
C PHE A 29 -1.01 -9.95 -1.48
N ILE A 30 -2.10 -10.63 -1.88
CA ILE A 30 -2.34 -12.03 -1.50
C ILE A 30 -1.38 -13.00 -2.21
N ARG A 31 -0.73 -12.55 -3.28
CA ARG A 31 0.25 -13.34 -4.04
C ARG A 31 1.70 -13.04 -3.64
N GLY A 32 1.94 -12.22 -2.62
CA GLY A 32 3.30 -11.80 -2.24
C GLY A 32 4.00 -10.95 -3.30
N GLN A 33 3.23 -10.31 -4.18
CA GLN A 33 3.70 -9.39 -5.23
C GLN A 33 3.55 -7.92 -4.81
N GLY A 34 3.35 -7.67 -3.52
CA GLY A 34 3.53 -6.34 -2.95
C GLY A 34 4.97 -5.88 -3.13
N SER A 35 5.17 -4.57 -3.21
CA SER A 35 6.51 -3.98 -3.15
C SER A 35 6.52 -3.00 -1.99
N TYR A 36 7.23 -3.39 -0.94
CA TYR A 36 7.51 -2.59 0.23
C TYR A 36 8.97 -2.12 0.19
N VAL A 37 9.35 -1.24 1.13
CA VAL A 37 10.68 -0.61 1.14
C VAL A 37 11.81 -1.65 1.21
N ASP A 38 11.64 -2.71 2.00
CA ASP A 38 12.65 -3.76 2.19
C ASP A 38 12.74 -4.76 1.01
N ASP A 39 11.74 -4.78 0.13
CA ASP A 39 11.76 -5.63 -1.07
C ASP A 39 12.65 -5.05 -2.18
N ILE A 40 12.97 -3.74 -2.09
CA ILE A 40 13.78 -3.03 -3.08
C ILE A 40 15.23 -3.48 -2.97
N LYS A 41 15.81 -3.95 -4.08
CA LYS A 41 17.23 -4.32 -4.18
C LYS A 41 17.88 -3.59 -5.34
N LEU A 42 18.91 -2.79 -5.04
CA LEU A 42 19.69 -2.06 -6.04
C LEU A 42 21.11 -2.63 -6.13
N PRO A 43 21.76 -2.60 -7.31
CA PRO A 43 23.16 -2.97 -7.44
C PRO A 43 24.05 -2.15 -6.49
N GLY A 44 24.83 -2.82 -5.63
CA GLY A 44 25.68 -2.16 -4.65
C GLY A 44 24.96 -1.59 -3.42
N MET A 45 23.68 -1.93 -3.19
CA MET A 45 22.94 -1.49 -2.01
C MET A 45 23.60 -2.01 -0.72
N LEU A 46 23.89 -1.10 0.21
CA LEU A 46 24.42 -1.41 1.54
C LEU A 46 23.32 -1.42 2.59
N PHE A 47 23.61 -2.02 3.75
CA PHE A 47 22.72 -2.04 4.91
C PHE A 47 23.31 -1.21 6.05
N GLY A 48 22.46 -0.38 6.67
CA GLY A 48 22.82 0.42 7.83
C GLY A 48 21.89 0.12 8.99
N ALA A 49 22.44 0.05 10.20
CA ALA A 49 21.67 -0.09 11.44
C ALA A 49 22.08 0.99 12.43
N ILE A 50 21.12 1.43 13.24
CA ILE A 50 21.33 2.48 14.25
C ILE A 50 21.52 1.82 15.62
N VAL A 51 22.69 2.00 16.22
CA VAL A 51 22.90 1.66 17.63
C VAL A 51 22.12 2.66 18.49
N ARG A 52 21.29 2.15 19.39
CA ARG A 52 20.47 2.97 20.28
C ARG A 52 21.07 3.02 21.68
N SER A 53 20.84 4.13 22.39
CA SER A 53 21.25 4.25 23.79
C SER A 53 20.50 3.22 24.65
N PRO A 54 21.19 2.45 25.50
CA PRO A 54 20.54 1.63 26.52
C PRO A 54 20.09 2.45 27.74
N TYR A 55 20.51 3.72 27.84
CA TYR A 55 20.18 4.62 28.94
C TYR A 55 19.21 5.71 28.49
N ALA A 56 18.19 5.99 29.29
CA ALA A 56 17.23 7.07 29.03
C ALA A 56 17.87 8.46 29.15
N HIS A 57 18.82 8.63 30.08
CA HIS A 57 19.60 9.85 30.25
C HIS A 57 21.01 9.51 30.73
N ALA A 58 22.00 9.74 29.88
CA ALA A 58 23.40 9.55 30.20
C ALA A 58 24.25 10.48 29.32
N ARG A 59 25.49 10.75 29.76
CA ARG A 59 26.48 11.42 28.91
C ARG A 59 27.14 10.38 28.01
N ILE A 60 27.27 10.67 26.72
CA ILE A 60 28.08 9.85 25.81
C ILE A 60 29.55 10.18 26.10
N ARG A 61 30.31 9.20 26.59
CA ARG A 61 31.76 9.30 26.80
C ARG A 61 32.49 8.50 25.71
N LYS A 62 33.72 8.91 25.40
CA LYS A 62 34.62 8.21 24.48
C LYS A 62 35.24 7.00 25.19
#